data_AF-K9VUM0-F1
#
_entry.id   AF-K9VUM0-F1
#
_cell.length_a   1.000
_cell.length_b   1.000
_cell.length_c   1.000
_cell.angle_alpha   90.00
_cell.angle_beta   90.00
_cell.angle_gamma   90.00
#
_symmetry.space_group_name_H-M   'P 1'
#
loop_
_entity.id
_entity.type
_entity.pdbx_description
1 polymer ?
#
loop_
_entity_poly.entity_id
_entity_poly.type
_entity_poly.pdbx_seq_one_letter_code
_entity_poly.pdbx_strand_id
1 'polypeptide(L)' 'MSFYKVKVQRESNTPRVFNVSAKKSQDAVLVAAQSLREEGITDAKGIEVIGQVNSLRD' A
#
# COMPACT_ATOMS: atom_id res chain seq x y z
N MET A 1 0.75 -8.73 -14.28
CA MET A 1 0.41 -7.78 -13.20
C MET A 1 0.49 -8.57 -11.90
N SER A 2 1.17 -8.07 -10.88
CA SER A 2 1.25 -8.73 -9.57
C SER A 2 0.50 -7.90 -8.54
N PHE A 3 0.02 -8.55 -7.49
CA PHE A 3 -0.61 -7.84 -6.38
C PHE A 3 0.33 -7.85 -5.18
N TYR A 4 0.44 -6.72 -4.51
CA TYR A 4 1.30 -6.55 -3.36
C TYR A 4 0.47 -6.08 -2.19
N LYS A 5 0.71 -6.69 -1.04
CA LYS A 5 0.13 -6.27 0.22
C LYS A 5 1.05 -5.22 0.82
N VAL A 6 0.52 -4.03 1.02
CA VAL A 6 1.24 -2.89 1.56
C VAL A 6 0.70 -2.57 2.95
N LYS A 7 1.61 -2.29 3.88
CA LYS A 7 1.33 -1.76 5.21
C LYS A 7 1.77 -0.32 5.24
N VAL A 8 0.84 0.55 5.61
CA VAL A 8 1.06 1.98 5.74
C VAL A 8 1.06 2.32 7.21
N GLN A 9 2.19 2.80 7.70
CA GLN A 9 2.29 3.38 9.03
C GLN A 9 1.76 4.81 8.97
N ARG A 10 0.78 5.10 9.82
CA ARG A 10 0.13 6.41 9.94
C ARG A 10 0.57 7.09 11.22
N GLU A 11 0.67 8.41 11.20
CA GLU A 11 0.95 9.22 12.40
C GLU A 11 -0.17 9.11 13.43
N SER A 12 -1.41 8.87 12.97
CA SER A 12 -2.59 8.58 13.80
C SER A 12 -2.51 7.23 14.56
N ASN A 13 -1.35 6.58 14.61
CA ASN A 13 -1.07 5.33 15.33
C ASN A 13 -1.86 4.09 14.85
N THR A 14 -2.71 4.22 13.84
CA THR A 14 -3.46 3.09 13.25
C THR A 14 -2.81 2.68 11.93
N PRO A 15 -1.96 1.63 11.91
CA PRO A 15 -1.41 1.13 10.66
C PRO A 15 -2.54 0.58 9.77
N ARG A 16 -2.53 0.94 8.49
CA ARG A 16 -3.52 0.46 7.52
C ARG A 16 -2.85 -0.50 6.55
N VAL A 17 -3.51 -1.60 6.25
CA VAL A 17 -3.02 -2.60 5.30
C VAL A 17 -4.01 -2.71 4.16
N PHE A 18 -3.52 -2.69 2.92
CA PHE A 18 -4.33 -2.87 1.74
C PHE A 18 -3.50 -3.48 0.61
N ASN A 19 -4.19 -3.88 -0.46
CA ASN A 19 -3.57 -4.53 -1.60
C ASN A 19 -3.50 -3.55 -2.77
N VAL A 20 -2.38 -3.56 -3.48
CA VAL A 20 -2.16 -2.74 -4.69
C VAL A 20 -1.72 -3.61 -5.85
N SER A 21 -2.15 -3.25 -7.06
CA SER A 21 -1.68 -3.89 -8.28
C SER A 21 -0.49 -3.14 -8.84
N ALA A 22 0.65 -3.82 -9.03
CA ALA A 22 1.85 -3.22 -9.58
C ALA A 22 2.67 -4.23 -10.41
N LYS A 23 3.59 -3.73 -11.25
CA LYS A 23 4.50 -4.59 -12.02
C LYS A 23 5.66 -5.10 -11.16
N LYS A 24 6.18 -4.26 -10.25
CA LYS A 24 7.26 -4.57 -9.31
C LYS A 24 6.92 -4.10 -7.90
N SER A 25 7.66 -4.58 -6.90
CA SER A 25 7.52 -4.17 -5.50
C SER A 25 7.78 -2.67 -5.28
N GLN A 26 8.73 -2.07 -6.01
CA GLN A 26 8.95 -0.61 -5.97
C GLN A 26 7.74 0.18 -6.50
N ASP A 27 7.15 -0.27 -7.61
CA ASP A 27 5.94 0.35 -8.16
C ASP A 27 4.77 0.24 -7.18
N ALA A 28 4.69 -0.85 -6.40
CA ALA A 28 3.65 -1.02 -5.38
C ALA A 28 3.70 0.07 -4.31
N VAL A 29 4.90 0.53 -3.91
CA VAL A 29 5.05 1.63 -2.95
C VAL A 29 4.53 2.94 -3.54
N LEU A 30 4.82 3.21 -4.82
CA LEU A 30 4.34 4.42 -5.51
C LEU A 30 2.82 4.40 -5.69
N VAL A 31 2.25 3.28 -6.12
CA VAL A 31 0.80 3.09 -6.26
C VAL A 31 0.12 3.24 -4.90
N ALA A 32 0.68 2.64 -3.84
CA ALA A 32 0.16 2.80 -2.49
C ALA A 32 0.20 4.26 -2.02
N ALA A 33 1.30 4.98 -2.27
CA ALA A 33 1.41 6.40 -1.93
C ALA A 33 0.36 7.26 -2.66
N GLN A 34 0.12 6.95 -3.94
CA GLN A 34 -0.90 7.62 -4.74
C GLN A 34 -2.31 7.35 -4.20
N SER A 35 -2.64 6.08 -3.92
CA SER A 35 -3.96 5.72 -3.36
C SER A 35 -4.21 6.37 -2.00
N LEU A 36 -3.18 6.47 -1.14
CA LEU A 36 -3.29 7.19 0.13
C LEU A 36 -3.62 8.67 -0.08
N ARG A 37 -2.94 9.32 -1.03
CA ARG A 37 -3.20 10.72 -1.37
C ARG A 37 -4.62 10.90 -1.93
N GLU A 38 -5.10 9.98 -2.77
CA GLU A 38 -6.47 10.00 -3.32
C GLU A 38 -7.54 9.79 -2.23
N GLU A 39 -7.25 8.98 -1.21
CA GLU A 39 -8.11 8.81 -0.03
C GLU A 39 -7.98 9.97 0.99
N GLY A 40 -7.16 10.99 0.72
CA GLY A 40 -6.94 12.12 1.63
C GLY A 40 -6.07 11.77 2.86
N ILE A 41 -5.35 10.65 2.82
CA ILE A 41 -4.44 10.22 3.87
C ILE A 41 -3.08 10.87 3.63
N THR A 42 -2.85 11.99 4.31
CA THR A 42 -1.60 12.75 4.27
C THR A 42 -0.68 12.45 5.46
N ASP A 43 -1.18 11.77 6.48
CA ASP A 43 -0.47 11.41 7.72
C ASP A 43 0.32 10.09 7.62
N ALA A 44 0.56 9.57 6.40
CA ALA A 44 1.36 8.38 6.19
C ALA A 44 2.86 8.66 6.47
N LYS A 45 3.42 8.00 7.49
CA LYS A 45 4.85 8.07 7.85
C LYS A 45 5.74 7.11 7.08
N GLY A 46 5.18 6.00 6.61
CA GLY A 46 5.94 5.00 5.88
C GLY A 46 5.05 3.99 5.18
N ILE A 47 5.52 3.48 4.05
CA ILE A 47 4.84 2.47 3.25
C ILE A 47 5.81 1.30 3.10
N GLU A 48 5.37 0.11 3.52
CA GLU A 48 6.15 -1.11 3.47
C GLU A 48 5.40 -2.18 2.69
N VAL A 49 6.08 -2.85 1.77
CA VAL A 49 5.52 -4.03 1.09
C VAL A 49 5.72 -5.23 2.01
N ILE A 50 4.62 -5.75 2.56
CA ILE A 50 4.64 -6.86 3.52
C ILE A 50 4.42 -8.23 2.86
N GLY A 51 4.16 -8.26 1.55
CA GLY A 51 4.07 -9.51 0.79
C GLY A 51 3.54 -9.32 -0.62
N GLN A 52 3.65 -10.37 -1.42
CA GLN A 52 2.98 -10.48 -2.71
C GLN A 52 1.74 -11.37 -2.53
N VAL A 53 0.60 -10.95 -3.06
CA VAL A 53 -0.65 -11.70 -3.05
C VAL A 53 -1.00 -12.17 -4.45
N ASN A 54 -1.65 -13.33 -4.54
CA ASN A 54 -2.04 -13.93 -5.83
C ASN A 54 -3.30 -13.27 -6.43
N SER A 55 -4.05 -12.52 -5.63
CA SER A 55 -5.36 -11.97 -5.96
C SER A 55 -5.70 -10.79 -5.03
N LEU A 56 -6.48 -9.82 -5.53
CA LEU A 56 -7.08 -8.75 -4.70
C LEU A 56 -8.36 -9.20 -3.98
N ARG A 57 -8.95 -10.33 -4.42
CA ARG A 57 -10.03 -11.02 -3.73
C ARG A 57 -9.44 -11.96 -2.70
N ASP A 58 -9.72 -11.69 -1.43
CA ASP A 58 -9.93 -12.76 -0.45
C ASP A 58 -11.27 -13.43 -0.78
#